data_AF-A0A815VKV5-F1
#
_entry.id   AF-A0A815VKV5-F1
#
_cell.length_a   1.000
_cell.length_b   1.000
_cell.length_c   1.000
_cell.angle_alpha   90.00
_cell.angle_beta   90.00
_cell.angle_gamma   90.00
#
_symmetry.space_group_name_H-M   'P 1'
#
loop_
_entity.id
_entity.type
_entity.pdbx_description
1 polymer ?
#
loop_
_entity_poly.entity_id
_entity_poly.type
_entity_poly.pdbx_seq_one_letter_code
_entity_poly.pdbx_strand_id
1 'polypeptide(L)'
;MADNDDEYNQFLQTHQLQLVLNNIPKHFYRRLYEKMKNEIFDSGSYFQICPVDDDDEELEKTFNPERRFYVSTLENVVLDPDNDENAIFLIDHAWTYRINDARNNLKSIPNLYERMASLMNVNSETKDDGIELILQRMWKFNQTYALASAQINPHPDAEIVQAPYWYVMDELGSSIRHSDTNANVCCTSFFFVPTQTMFTLLYPIVRIEQPYTEIFRNFVDDNSSIVVRNIKLLPWHRVHNRKIILRNLTIENCPELFSKNLQNNKEIFEECYKNDLYDKIPMKIELNKFDKDYIWKVYTDHNLIKQYLTDQHYQLIDNLDRADIIFTKKQILDFRHETLQNLLINQFPFENVLTNKELLALTARRWKSLYGSSSTITENDPYIKSHGSPPWLPITFNLTHELPQFGAYFQYCEDHQIDNTWIVKPIALTRSLDISITNLFDMIIRLPESSSKIVCKYVSNPVLLKIPEIQDNGVKFDIRYILLLRSIRPLKLYVHKIFWLRFANKSFSMKELDDHETHFTVMDYRVNTHIRQIDCETFITMFNEQHGETWSSIEQRIFEMFREIFHC
;
A
#
# COMPACT_ATOMS: atom_id res chain seq x y z
N MET A 1 -46.72 0.07 10.84
CA MET A 1 -46.59 -0.37 9.44
C MET A 1 -46.01 0.76 8.58
N ALA A 2 -46.64 1.94 8.51
CA ALA A 2 -46.10 3.11 7.79
C ALA A 2 -44.64 3.48 8.18
N ASP A 3 -44.34 3.53 9.48
CA ASP A 3 -43.01 3.89 10.01
C ASP A 3 -41.90 2.90 9.58
N ASN A 4 -42.20 1.60 9.50
CA ASN A 4 -41.24 0.57 9.08
C ASN A 4 -40.97 0.61 7.57
N ASP A 5 -41.96 1.03 6.78
CA ASP A 5 -41.79 1.18 5.33
C ASP A 5 -41.02 2.47 5.00
N ASP A 6 -41.22 3.54 5.76
CA ASP A 6 -40.44 4.78 5.64
C ASP A 6 -38.97 4.57 5.99
N GLU A 7 -38.69 3.89 7.12
CA GLU A 7 -37.31 3.55 7.49
C GLU A 7 -36.64 2.60 6.47
N TYR A 8 -37.37 1.62 5.93
CA TYR A 8 -36.85 0.75 4.87
C TYR A 8 -36.52 1.53 3.59
N ASN A 9 -37.38 2.48 3.19
CA ASN A 9 -37.10 3.35 2.05
C ASN A 9 -35.85 4.22 2.28
N GLN A 10 -35.65 4.72 3.50
CA GLN A 10 -34.44 5.44 3.88
C GLN A 10 -33.20 4.54 3.83
N PHE A 11 -33.32 3.28 4.28
CA PHE A 11 -32.25 2.28 4.14
C PHE A 11 -31.85 2.10 2.68
N LEU A 12 -32.82 1.92 1.77
CA LEU A 12 -32.56 1.77 0.34
C LEU A 12 -31.85 2.98 -0.26
N GLN A 13 -32.31 4.20 0.07
CA GLN A 13 -31.68 5.43 -0.42
C GLN A 13 -30.23 5.58 0.08
N THR A 14 -30.01 5.29 1.37
CA THR A 14 -28.70 5.46 2.01
C THR A 14 -27.69 4.41 1.54
N HIS A 15 -28.13 3.18 1.28
CA HIS A 15 -27.25 2.05 0.98
C HIS A 15 -27.30 1.60 -0.47
N GLN A 16 -28.00 2.32 -1.36
CA GLN A 16 -28.18 1.95 -2.78
C GLN A 16 -26.85 1.59 -3.46
N LEU A 17 -25.82 2.43 -3.26
CA LEU A 17 -24.51 2.23 -3.87
C LEU A 17 -23.87 0.91 -3.41
N GLN A 18 -23.90 0.62 -2.10
CA GLN A 18 -23.33 -0.62 -1.54
C GLN A 18 -24.14 -1.84 -2.00
N LEU A 19 -25.48 -1.76 -2.02
CA LEU A 19 -26.35 -2.85 -2.48
C LEU A 19 -26.06 -3.24 -3.94
N VAL A 20 -25.84 -2.24 -4.80
CA VAL A 20 -25.54 -2.44 -6.22
C VAL A 20 -24.11 -2.91 -6.44
N LEU A 21 -23.11 -2.25 -5.84
CA LEU A 21 -21.69 -2.61 -6.03
C LEU A 21 -21.37 -4.02 -5.52
N ASN A 22 -22.05 -4.46 -4.47
CA ASN A 22 -21.92 -5.80 -3.91
C ASN A 22 -22.81 -6.85 -4.61
N ASN A 23 -23.51 -6.47 -5.69
CA ASN A 23 -24.41 -7.34 -6.46
C ASN A 23 -25.46 -8.07 -5.60
N ILE A 24 -25.97 -7.44 -4.54
CA ILE A 24 -26.93 -8.08 -3.64
C ILE A 24 -28.29 -8.20 -4.36
N PRO A 25 -28.89 -9.42 -4.45
CA PRO A 25 -30.22 -9.60 -5.02
C PRO A 25 -31.31 -8.77 -4.32
N LYS A 26 -32.18 -8.13 -5.11
CA LYS A 26 -33.20 -7.20 -4.60
C LYS A 26 -34.18 -7.83 -3.61
N HIS A 27 -34.51 -9.10 -3.78
CA HIS A 27 -35.44 -9.79 -2.89
C HIS A 27 -34.88 -9.97 -1.47
N PHE A 28 -33.55 -9.91 -1.27
CA PHE A 28 -32.93 -9.92 0.05
C PHE A 28 -33.02 -8.58 0.79
N TYR A 29 -33.29 -7.45 0.11
CA TYR A 29 -33.08 -6.12 0.70
C TYR A 29 -33.92 -5.88 1.96
N ARG A 30 -35.18 -6.30 1.95
CA ARG A 30 -36.08 -6.11 3.09
C ARG A 30 -35.61 -6.93 4.29
N ARG A 31 -35.30 -8.22 4.06
CA ARG A 31 -34.81 -9.10 5.11
C ARG A 31 -33.46 -8.65 5.66
N LEU A 32 -32.55 -8.23 4.79
CA LEU A 32 -31.25 -7.69 5.17
C LEU A 32 -31.39 -6.49 6.12
N TYR A 33 -32.25 -5.54 5.78
CA TYR A 33 -32.56 -4.39 6.63
C TYR A 33 -33.11 -4.83 8.01
N GLU A 34 -34.07 -5.76 8.02
CA GLU A 34 -34.64 -6.29 9.27
C GLU A 34 -33.59 -6.99 10.15
N LYS A 35 -32.70 -7.79 9.54
CA LYS A 35 -31.62 -8.47 10.26
C LYS A 35 -30.60 -7.47 10.80
N MET A 36 -30.21 -6.45 10.03
CA MET A 36 -29.26 -5.42 10.49
C MET A 36 -29.84 -4.56 11.61
N LYS A 37 -31.08 -4.07 11.44
CA LYS A 37 -31.75 -3.21 12.42
C LYS A 37 -31.86 -3.88 13.80
N ASN A 38 -32.11 -5.19 13.81
CA ASN A 38 -32.34 -5.96 15.03
C ASN A 38 -31.15 -6.85 15.41
N GLU A 39 -30.01 -6.71 14.72
CA GLU A 39 -28.79 -7.52 14.91
C GLU A 39 -29.07 -9.05 14.97
N ILE A 40 -29.84 -9.54 14.00
CA ILE A 40 -30.24 -10.96 13.93
C ILE A 40 -29.14 -11.79 13.28
N PHE A 41 -28.41 -12.55 14.09
CA PHE A 41 -27.42 -13.53 13.66
C PHE A 41 -28.02 -14.94 13.69
N ASP A 42 -28.63 -15.36 12.58
CA ASP A 42 -29.37 -16.62 12.47
C ASP A 42 -28.65 -17.73 11.69
N SER A 43 -27.39 -17.52 11.28
CA SER A 43 -26.60 -18.47 10.50
C SER A 43 -26.49 -19.86 11.14
N GLY A 44 -26.47 -19.95 12.48
CA GLY A 44 -26.44 -21.22 13.20
C GLY A 44 -27.68 -22.10 13.05
N SER A 45 -28.79 -21.56 12.51
CA SER A 45 -29.98 -22.35 12.15
C SER A 45 -29.89 -22.96 10.74
N TYR A 46 -28.84 -22.62 9.98
CA TYR A 46 -28.65 -23.04 8.59
C TYR A 46 -27.36 -23.81 8.37
N PHE A 47 -26.33 -23.48 9.16
CA PHE A 47 -24.98 -23.99 8.99
C PHE A 47 -24.41 -24.57 10.28
N GLN A 48 -23.43 -25.47 10.11
CA GLN A 48 -22.61 -26.01 11.19
C GLN A 48 -21.13 -25.90 10.83
N ILE A 49 -20.30 -25.73 11.86
CA ILE A 49 -18.84 -25.74 11.76
C ILE A 49 -18.38 -27.18 12.04
N CYS A 50 -17.73 -27.79 11.06
CA CYS A 50 -17.27 -29.18 11.13
C CYS A 50 -15.76 -29.23 11.29
N PRO A 51 -15.20 -29.98 12.27
CA PRO A 51 -13.77 -30.22 12.33
C PRO A 51 -13.32 -31.05 11.13
N VAL A 52 -12.12 -30.80 10.62
CA VAL A 52 -11.45 -31.72 9.69
C VAL A 52 -10.85 -32.85 10.49
N ASP A 53 -11.21 -34.07 10.11
CA ASP A 53 -10.70 -35.30 10.70
C ASP A 53 -9.24 -35.52 10.25
N ASP A 54 -8.34 -35.78 11.19
CA ASP A 54 -6.91 -35.99 10.91
C ASP A 54 -6.66 -37.34 10.19
N ASP A 55 -7.65 -38.25 10.19
CA ASP A 55 -7.60 -39.57 9.55
C ASP A 55 -8.07 -39.60 8.07
N ASP A 56 -8.57 -38.47 7.53
CA ASP A 56 -9.00 -38.37 6.13
C ASP A 56 -7.85 -37.89 5.24
N GLU A 57 -7.12 -38.83 4.63
CA GLU A 57 -5.94 -38.55 3.79
C GLU A 57 -6.24 -37.65 2.56
N GLU A 58 -7.47 -37.61 2.05
CA GLU A 58 -7.85 -36.73 0.92
C GLU A 58 -8.11 -35.30 1.38
N LEU A 59 -8.81 -35.14 2.51
CA LEU A 59 -8.97 -33.84 3.15
C LEU A 59 -7.62 -33.31 3.62
N GLU A 60 -6.75 -34.13 4.22
CA GLU A 60 -5.44 -33.69 4.68
C GLU A 60 -4.59 -33.10 3.53
N LYS A 61 -4.57 -33.74 2.35
CA LYS A 61 -3.79 -33.27 1.18
C LYS A 61 -4.28 -31.94 0.62
N THR A 62 -5.58 -31.66 0.71
CA THR A 62 -6.21 -30.43 0.19
C THR A 62 -6.26 -29.30 1.22
N PHE A 63 -5.94 -29.59 2.49
CA PHE A 63 -6.19 -28.69 3.60
C PHE A 63 -4.95 -27.99 4.14
N ASN A 64 -5.13 -26.73 4.56
CA ASN A 64 -4.10 -25.93 5.22
C ASN A 64 -4.13 -26.25 6.73
N PRO A 65 -3.06 -26.76 7.35
CA PRO A 65 -3.07 -27.24 8.74
C PRO A 65 -3.41 -26.16 9.79
N GLU A 66 -3.43 -24.89 9.39
CA GLU A 66 -3.79 -23.75 10.23
C GLU A 66 -5.30 -23.44 10.24
N ARG A 67 -6.07 -24.06 9.34
CA ARG A 67 -7.53 -24.09 9.42
C ARG A 67 -7.89 -25.50 9.85
N ARG A 68 -8.77 -25.67 10.84
CA ARG A 68 -9.21 -27.00 11.31
C ARG A 68 -10.69 -27.25 11.11
N PHE A 69 -11.37 -26.29 10.49
CA PHE A 69 -12.81 -26.30 10.34
C PHE A 69 -13.21 -25.97 8.91
N TYR A 70 -14.33 -26.55 8.49
CA TYR A 70 -15.09 -26.15 7.30
C TYR A 70 -16.55 -25.92 7.71
N VAL A 71 -17.33 -25.34 6.81
CA VAL A 71 -18.74 -25.02 7.08
C VAL A 71 -19.63 -25.82 6.13
N SER A 72 -20.65 -26.49 6.67
CA SER A 72 -21.66 -27.19 5.87
C SER A 72 -23.07 -26.75 6.25
N THR A 73 -24.04 -26.99 5.35
CA THR A 73 -25.46 -26.84 5.67
C THR A 73 -25.92 -27.86 6.71
N LEU A 74 -26.98 -27.56 7.45
CA LEU A 74 -27.66 -28.57 8.27
C LEU A 74 -28.48 -29.54 7.39
N GLU A 75 -28.86 -30.68 7.96
CA GLU A 75 -29.53 -31.78 7.25
C GLU A 75 -30.81 -31.34 6.49
N ASN A 76 -31.64 -30.51 7.11
CA ASN A 76 -32.97 -30.14 6.58
C ASN A 76 -33.02 -28.71 6.04
N VAL A 77 -31.91 -28.22 5.49
CA VAL A 77 -31.78 -26.85 4.98
C VAL A 77 -31.70 -26.87 3.46
N VAL A 78 -32.57 -26.08 2.83
CA VAL A 78 -32.50 -25.77 1.40
C VAL A 78 -32.28 -24.27 1.27
N LEU A 79 -31.19 -23.88 0.63
CA LEU A 79 -30.87 -22.49 0.32
C LEU A 79 -31.18 -22.23 -1.15
N ASP A 80 -32.23 -21.45 -1.40
CA ASP A 80 -32.64 -21.05 -2.75
C ASP A 80 -32.31 -19.56 -2.98
N PRO A 81 -31.26 -19.23 -3.74
CA PRO A 81 -30.85 -17.84 -3.95
C PRO A 81 -31.88 -17.03 -4.74
N ASP A 82 -32.87 -17.65 -5.39
CA ASP A 82 -33.85 -16.94 -6.22
C ASP A 82 -35.20 -16.75 -5.52
N ASN A 83 -35.56 -17.65 -4.60
CA ASN A 83 -36.90 -17.70 -4.01
C ASN A 83 -36.95 -17.60 -2.47
N ASP A 84 -35.83 -17.78 -1.76
CA ASP A 84 -35.81 -17.70 -0.29
C ASP A 84 -35.21 -16.37 0.19
N GLU A 85 -36.06 -15.39 0.49
CA GLU A 85 -35.65 -14.09 1.04
C GLU A 85 -34.88 -14.16 2.37
N ASN A 86 -34.91 -15.30 3.08
CA ASN A 86 -34.21 -15.48 4.35
C ASN A 86 -32.76 -15.94 4.19
N ALA A 87 -32.37 -16.39 2.99
CA ALA A 87 -31.05 -16.94 2.69
C ALA A 87 -29.94 -15.86 2.59
N ILE A 88 -29.99 -14.82 3.44
CA ILE A 88 -28.94 -13.82 3.60
C ILE A 88 -28.62 -13.68 5.09
N PHE A 89 -27.35 -13.79 5.45
CA PHE A 89 -26.89 -13.94 6.84
C PHE A 89 -25.88 -12.85 7.19
N LEU A 90 -25.93 -12.39 8.44
CA LEU A 90 -24.92 -11.51 9.00
C LEU A 90 -23.81 -12.35 9.62
N ILE A 91 -22.56 -11.99 9.29
CA ILE A 91 -21.34 -12.54 9.86
C ILE A 91 -20.63 -11.40 10.58
N ASP A 92 -20.32 -11.64 11.85
CA ASP A 92 -19.69 -10.64 12.71
C ASP A 92 -18.18 -10.54 12.44
N HIS A 93 -17.58 -9.44 12.87
CA HIS A 93 -16.15 -9.19 12.78
C HIS A 93 -15.51 -9.42 14.15
N ALA A 94 -15.01 -10.63 14.38
CA ALA A 94 -14.35 -11.01 15.63
C ALA A 94 -13.21 -10.07 16.03
N TRP A 95 -12.54 -9.46 15.05
CA TRP A 95 -11.48 -8.49 15.28
C TRP A 95 -11.40 -7.51 14.12
N THR A 96 -11.52 -6.21 14.41
CA THR A 96 -11.29 -5.12 13.45
C THR A 96 -10.15 -4.24 13.94
N TYR A 97 -9.19 -3.92 13.08
CA TYR A 97 -7.97 -3.22 13.48
C TYR A 97 -7.30 -2.49 12.30
N ARG A 98 -6.33 -1.63 12.62
CA ARG A 98 -5.32 -1.16 11.67
C ARG A 98 -4.02 -1.91 11.93
N ILE A 99 -3.22 -2.15 10.90
CA ILE A 99 -1.99 -2.96 11.00
C ILE A 99 -1.09 -2.52 12.17
N ASN A 100 -0.87 -1.21 12.33
CA ASN A 100 -0.02 -0.67 13.40
C ASN A 100 -0.56 -0.90 14.82
N ASP A 101 -1.87 -1.18 14.95
CA ASP A 101 -2.53 -1.41 16.23
C ASP A 101 -2.64 -2.91 16.54
N ALA A 102 -2.37 -3.79 15.57
CA ALA A 102 -2.64 -5.23 15.66
C ALA A 102 -1.97 -5.88 16.88
N ARG A 103 -0.66 -5.65 17.05
CA ARG A 103 0.10 -6.18 18.20
C ARG A 103 -0.44 -5.67 19.53
N ASN A 104 -0.69 -4.36 19.62
CA ASN A 104 -1.20 -3.73 20.85
C ASN A 104 -2.61 -4.22 21.19
N ASN A 105 -3.46 -4.44 20.19
CA ASN A 105 -4.78 -5.03 20.38
C ASN A 105 -4.69 -6.41 21.02
N LEU A 106 -3.83 -7.30 20.52
CA LEU A 106 -3.64 -8.65 21.08
C LEU A 106 -3.08 -8.62 22.52
N LYS A 107 -2.31 -7.58 22.87
CA LYS A 107 -1.78 -7.39 24.23
C LYS A 107 -2.82 -6.84 25.20
N SER A 108 -3.65 -5.89 24.75
CA SER A 108 -4.46 -5.03 25.63
C SER A 108 -5.96 -5.34 25.62
N ILE A 109 -6.52 -5.85 24.52
CA ILE A 109 -7.95 -6.18 24.44
C ILE A 109 -8.19 -7.51 25.16
N PRO A 110 -9.10 -7.55 26.17
CA PRO A 110 -9.39 -8.78 26.91
C PRO A 110 -9.89 -9.91 26.00
N ASN A 111 -9.40 -11.13 26.23
CA ASN A 111 -9.79 -12.37 25.54
C ASN A 111 -9.51 -12.42 24.01
N LEU A 112 -9.00 -11.34 23.41
CA LEU A 112 -8.76 -11.30 21.97
C LEU A 112 -7.64 -12.25 21.56
N TYR A 113 -6.55 -12.30 22.34
CA TYR A 113 -5.44 -13.23 22.09
C TYR A 113 -5.93 -14.67 22.09
N GLU A 114 -6.70 -15.06 23.11
CA GLU A 114 -7.21 -16.42 23.30
C GLU A 114 -8.15 -16.80 22.15
N ARG A 115 -9.04 -15.89 21.74
CA ARG A 115 -9.96 -16.10 20.61
C ARG A 115 -9.20 -16.26 19.29
N MET A 116 -8.25 -15.37 18.99
CA MET A 116 -7.45 -15.45 17.76
C MET A 116 -6.50 -16.65 17.75
N ALA A 117 -5.94 -17.02 18.91
CA ALA A 117 -5.11 -18.21 19.04
C ALA A 117 -5.93 -19.48 18.74
N SER A 118 -7.14 -19.58 19.29
CA SER A 118 -8.05 -20.69 18.99
C SER A 118 -8.45 -20.73 17.51
N LEU A 119 -8.86 -19.59 16.94
CA LEU A 119 -9.29 -19.49 15.54
C LEU A 119 -8.19 -19.84 14.54
N MET A 120 -6.95 -19.44 14.84
CA MET A 120 -5.78 -19.63 13.96
C MET A 120 -4.92 -20.84 14.35
N ASN A 121 -5.43 -21.70 15.22
CA ASN A 121 -4.76 -22.91 15.70
C ASN A 121 -3.32 -22.65 16.23
N VAL A 122 -3.14 -21.57 16.99
CA VAL A 122 -1.86 -21.17 17.59
C VAL A 122 -1.74 -21.78 18.98
N ASN A 123 -0.69 -22.57 19.16
CA ASN A 123 -0.28 -23.09 20.46
C ASN A 123 1.18 -22.67 20.69
N SER A 124 1.43 -21.92 21.77
CA SER A 124 2.74 -21.37 22.10
C SER A 124 2.99 -21.44 23.61
N GLU A 125 4.27 -21.53 24.01
CA GLU A 125 4.66 -21.57 25.42
C GLU A 125 4.41 -20.24 26.12
N THR A 126 4.65 -19.13 25.42
CA THR A 126 4.44 -17.78 25.93
C THR A 126 3.39 -17.03 25.11
N LYS A 127 2.73 -16.06 25.74
CA LYS A 127 1.77 -15.18 25.06
C LYS A 127 2.46 -14.34 23.98
N ASP A 128 3.68 -13.87 24.22
CA ASP A 128 4.41 -13.04 23.25
C ASP A 128 4.76 -13.84 21.98
N ASP A 129 5.26 -15.08 22.11
CA ASP A 129 5.49 -15.95 20.95
C ASP A 129 4.20 -16.26 20.19
N GLY A 130 3.10 -16.46 20.93
CA GLY A 130 1.77 -16.66 20.35
C GLY A 130 1.29 -15.44 19.57
N ILE A 131 1.56 -14.22 20.06
CA ILE A 131 1.25 -12.97 19.35
C ILE A 131 2.01 -12.91 18.03
N GLU A 132 3.30 -13.25 18.01
CA GLU A 132 4.06 -13.29 16.74
C GLU A 132 3.46 -14.28 15.75
N LEU A 133 3.06 -15.47 16.21
CA LEU A 133 2.43 -16.48 15.35
C LEU A 133 1.07 -16.01 14.82
N ILE A 134 0.24 -15.37 15.65
CA ILE A 134 -1.02 -14.76 15.20
C ILE A 134 -0.76 -13.70 14.14
N LEU A 135 0.21 -12.80 14.37
CA LEU A 135 0.55 -11.72 13.42
C LEU A 135 1.05 -12.26 12.07
N GLN A 136 1.67 -13.43 12.07
CA GLN A 136 2.08 -14.14 10.86
C GLN A 136 0.90 -14.81 10.14
N ARG A 137 0.01 -15.49 10.88
CA ARG A 137 -1.08 -16.30 10.30
C ARG A 137 -2.32 -15.52 9.93
N MET A 138 -2.57 -14.38 10.56
CA MET A 138 -3.78 -13.56 10.36
C MET A 138 -4.04 -13.20 8.89
N TRP A 139 -3.02 -13.13 8.04
CA TRP A 139 -3.13 -12.84 6.61
C TRP A 139 -3.90 -13.90 5.80
N LYS A 140 -4.14 -15.07 6.39
CA LYS A 140 -5.02 -16.10 5.84
C LYS A 140 -6.49 -15.88 6.19
N PHE A 141 -6.79 -15.03 7.17
CA PHE A 141 -8.14 -14.79 7.69
C PHE A 141 -8.62 -13.37 7.41
N ASN A 142 -7.67 -12.45 7.34
CA ASN A 142 -7.88 -11.05 7.09
C ASN A 142 -8.74 -10.81 5.85
N GLN A 143 -9.57 -9.78 5.96
CA GLN A 143 -10.27 -9.09 4.89
C GLN A 143 -10.10 -7.59 5.14
N THR A 144 -10.48 -6.75 4.17
CA THR A 144 -10.28 -5.30 4.29
C THR A 144 -11.45 -4.51 3.76
N TYR A 145 -11.62 -3.31 4.31
CA TYR A 145 -12.48 -2.26 3.77
C TYR A 145 -11.85 -0.90 4.10
N ALA A 146 -12.24 0.14 3.37
CA ALA A 146 -11.80 1.51 3.64
C ALA A 146 -12.99 2.35 4.11
N LEU A 147 -12.81 3.07 5.23
CA LEU A 147 -13.75 4.09 5.68
C LEU A 147 -13.09 5.45 5.59
N ALA A 148 -13.83 6.43 5.09
CA ALA A 148 -13.43 7.84 5.21
C ALA A 148 -13.57 8.25 6.68
N SER A 149 -12.44 8.35 7.39
CA SER A 149 -12.46 8.86 8.77
C SER A 149 -11.89 10.27 8.81
N ALA A 150 -12.74 11.22 9.21
CA ALA A 150 -12.36 12.60 9.50
C ALA A 150 -11.36 12.72 10.66
N GLN A 151 -11.14 11.65 11.43
CA GLN A 151 -10.26 11.63 12.61
C GLN A 151 -8.81 11.22 12.30
N ILE A 152 -8.50 10.84 11.06
CA ILE A 152 -7.16 10.31 10.68
C ILE A 152 -6.12 11.43 10.53
N ASN A 153 -6.55 12.67 10.31
CA ASN A 153 -5.67 13.83 10.31
C ASN A 153 -6.41 15.05 10.88
N PRO A 154 -6.08 15.52 12.10
CA PRO A 154 -6.63 16.77 12.64
C PRO A 154 -6.05 18.03 11.96
N HIS A 155 -5.19 17.88 10.94
CA HIS A 155 -4.56 19.01 10.27
C HIS A 155 -5.47 19.61 9.19
N PRO A 156 -5.75 20.93 9.18
CA PRO A 156 -6.71 21.57 8.29
C PRO A 156 -6.39 21.49 6.78
N ASP A 157 -5.16 21.10 6.42
CA ASP A 157 -4.69 20.94 5.02
C ASP A 157 -4.45 19.47 4.64
N ALA A 158 -4.96 18.51 5.42
CA ALA A 158 -4.84 17.10 5.08
C ALA A 158 -5.99 16.67 4.17
N GLU A 159 -5.67 16.09 3.01
CA GLU A 159 -6.63 15.32 2.23
C GLU A 159 -7.31 14.28 3.14
N ILE A 160 -8.59 13.99 2.89
CA ILE A 160 -9.32 12.93 3.61
C ILE A 160 -8.62 11.61 3.31
N VAL A 161 -7.75 11.18 4.23
CA VAL A 161 -7.04 9.90 4.11
C VAL A 161 -8.01 8.80 4.48
N GLN A 162 -8.44 8.02 3.49
CA GLN A 162 -9.08 6.74 3.72
C GLN A 162 -7.98 5.73 4.07
N ALA A 163 -7.71 5.51 5.36
CA ALA A 163 -6.82 4.43 5.78
C ALA A 163 -7.61 3.12 5.84
N PRO A 164 -7.05 2.00 5.36
CA PRO A 164 -7.76 0.73 5.36
C PRO A 164 -7.87 0.16 6.77
N TYR A 165 -9.03 -0.42 7.04
CA TYR A 165 -9.23 -1.32 8.16
C TYR A 165 -9.09 -2.75 7.68
N TRP A 166 -8.51 -3.56 8.53
CA TRP A 166 -8.43 -5.01 8.34
C TRP A 166 -9.29 -5.67 9.41
N TYR A 167 -9.89 -6.80 9.04
CA TYR A 167 -10.75 -7.52 9.96
C TYR A 167 -10.65 -9.03 9.77
N VAL A 168 -10.92 -9.75 10.85
CA VAL A 168 -11.11 -11.20 10.89
C VAL A 168 -12.58 -11.43 11.22
N MET A 169 -13.26 -12.24 10.41
CA MET A 169 -14.65 -12.64 10.65
C MET A 169 -14.75 -13.50 11.92
N ASP A 170 -15.98 -13.72 12.39
CA ASP A 170 -16.26 -14.75 13.39
C ASP A 170 -15.86 -16.17 12.93
N GLU A 171 -15.98 -17.11 13.86
CA GLU A 171 -15.61 -18.51 13.70
C GLU A 171 -16.28 -19.16 12.48
N LEU A 172 -17.54 -18.79 12.18
CA LEU A 172 -18.26 -19.31 11.02
C LEU A 172 -17.68 -18.72 9.74
N GLY A 173 -17.62 -17.40 9.62
CA GLY A 173 -17.13 -16.72 8.43
C GLY A 173 -15.68 -17.08 8.09
N SER A 174 -14.82 -17.17 9.10
CA SER A 174 -13.41 -17.53 8.94
C SER A 174 -13.20 -19.00 8.54
N SER A 175 -14.17 -19.88 8.81
CA SER A 175 -14.12 -21.29 8.44
C SER A 175 -14.61 -21.58 7.02
N ILE A 176 -15.22 -20.61 6.33
CA ILE A 176 -15.63 -20.76 4.92
C ILE A 176 -14.38 -20.84 4.04
N ARG A 177 -14.29 -21.90 3.24
CA ARG A 177 -13.09 -22.22 2.45
C ARG A 177 -13.16 -21.64 1.03
N HIS A 178 -12.01 -21.61 0.39
CA HIS A 178 -11.91 -21.26 -1.01
C HIS A 178 -12.36 -22.43 -1.88
N SER A 179 -13.15 -22.15 -2.92
CA SER A 179 -13.12 -22.93 -4.15
C SER A 179 -13.26 -21.98 -5.33
N ASP A 180 -12.55 -22.25 -6.42
CA ASP A 180 -12.66 -21.55 -7.69
C ASP A 180 -13.68 -22.21 -8.63
N THR A 181 -13.97 -23.50 -8.42
CA THR A 181 -14.83 -24.34 -9.26
C THR A 181 -16.20 -24.62 -8.62
N ASN A 182 -16.24 -24.72 -7.29
CA ASN A 182 -17.43 -25.10 -6.52
C ASN A 182 -17.91 -23.98 -5.58
N ALA A 183 -17.50 -22.72 -5.82
CA ALA A 183 -18.02 -21.58 -5.05
C ALA A 183 -19.55 -21.55 -5.15
N ASN A 184 -20.22 -21.63 -4.00
CA ASN A 184 -21.68 -21.73 -3.90
C ASN A 184 -22.28 -20.66 -2.97
N VAL A 185 -21.43 -19.89 -2.28
CA VAL A 185 -21.82 -18.72 -1.49
C VAL A 185 -20.95 -17.50 -1.81
N CYS A 186 -21.50 -16.31 -1.60
CA CYS A 186 -20.78 -15.04 -1.64
C CYS A 186 -20.57 -14.51 -0.21
N CYS A 187 -19.42 -13.89 0.03
CA CYS A 187 -19.17 -13.10 1.23
C CYS A 187 -18.74 -11.69 0.84
N THR A 188 -19.47 -10.67 1.28
CA THR A 188 -19.12 -9.28 0.99
C THR A 188 -19.32 -8.36 2.19
N SER A 189 -18.53 -7.29 2.28
CA SER A 189 -18.59 -6.35 3.39
C SER A 189 -19.72 -5.33 3.18
N PHE A 190 -20.45 -5.01 4.25
CA PHE A 190 -21.55 -4.04 4.22
C PHE A 190 -21.53 -3.15 5.46
N PHE A 191 -21.46 -1.82 5.26
CA PHE A 191 -21.49 -0.84 6.35
C PHE A 191 -22.93 -0.39 6.60
N PHE A 192 -23.43 -0.67 7.80
CA PHE A 192 -24.76 -0.23 8.23
C PHE A 192 -24.68 1.14 8.91
N VAL A 193 -25.09 2.18 8.18
CA VAL A 193 -24.94 3.58 8.61
C VAL A 193 -25.59 3.91 9.96
N PRO A 194 -26.82 3.44 10.28
CA PRO A 194 -27.51 3.85 11.51
C PRO A 194 -26.77 3.46 12.80
N THR A 195 -26.19 2.26 12.86
CA THR A 195 -25.43 1.79 14.03
C THR A 195 -23.92 2.00 13.87
N GLN A 196 -23.47 2.42 12.69
CA GLN A 196 -22.06 2.50 12.31
C GLN A 196 -21.32 1.16 12.43
N THR A 197 -22.04 0.05 12.20
CA THR A 197 -21.50 -1.31 12.31
C THR A 197 -21.09 -1.83 10.94
N MET A 198 -19.94 -2.51 10.88
CA MET A 198 -19.50 -3.23 9.69
C MET A 198 -19.88 -4.71 9.83
N PHE A 199 -20.58 -5.25 8.84
CA PHE A 199 -20.90 -6.68 8.76
C PHE A 199 -20.24 -7.31 7.54
N THR A 200 -20.06 -8.63 7.59
CA THR A 200 -19.93 -9.41 6.37
C THR A 200 -21.27 -10.08 6.07
N LEU A 201 -21.76 -9.95 4.85
CA LEU A 201 -22.96 -10.62 4.38
C LEU A 201 -22.57 -11.94 3.75
N LEU A 202 -23.28 -13.01 4.12
CA LEU A 202 -23.18 -14.34 3.54
C LEU A 202 -24.50 -14.68 2.86
N TYR A 203 -24.48 -15.07 1.59
CA TYR A 203 -25.68 -15.53 0.87
C TYR A 203 -25.32 -16.54 -0.22
N PRO A 204 -26.21 -17.50 -0.56
CA PRO A 204 -25.97 -18.46 -1.62
C PRO A 204 -25.97 -17.77 -2.99
N ILE A 205 -25.17 -18.29 -3.92
CA ILE A 205 -25.15 -17.85 -5.33
C ILE A 205 -25.64 -18.95 -6.28
N VAL A 206 -25.85 -20.15 -5.75
CA VAL A 206 -26.48 -21.28 -6.41
C VAL A 206 -27.41 -21.97 -5.43
N ARG A 207 -28.41 -22.70 -5.93
CA ARG A 207 -29.29 -23.51 -5.08
C ARG A 207 -28.49 -24.61 -4.37
N ILE A 208 -28.64 -24.70 -3.05
CA ILE A 208 -28.03 -25.75 -2.23
C ILE A 208 -29.16 -26.53 -1.55
N GLU A 209 -29.35 -27.78 -1.97
CA GLU A 209 -30.46 -28.62 -1.49
C GLU A 209 -30.03 -29.96 -0.87
N GLN A 210 -28.79 -30.38 -1.13
CA GLN A 210 -28.26 -31.62 -0.59
C GLN A 210 -27.91 -31.43 0.91
N PRO A 211 -28.24 -32.39 1.77
CA PRO A 211 -27.94 -32.31 3.19
C PRO A 211 -26.42 -32.27 3.42
N TYR A 212 -25.98 -31.52 4.43
CA TYR A 212 -24.56 -31.42 4.80
C TYR A 212 -23.64 -30.97 3.67
N THR A 213 -24.14 -30.14 2.76
CA THR A 213 -23.34 -29.60 1.67
C THR A 213 -22.34 -28.60 2.22
N GLU A 214 -21.05 -28.81 1.95
CA GLU A 214 -20.02 -27.82 2.27
C GLU A 214 -20.23 -26.52 1.46
N ILE A 215 -20.05 -25.37 2.13
CA ILE A 215 -20.07 -24.07 1.48
C ILE A 215 -18.67 -23.56 1.18
N PHE A 216 -18.50 -23.03 -0.03
CA PHE A 216 -17.27 -22.46 -0.54
C PHE A 216 -17.52 -21.06 -1.08
N ARG A 217 -16.55 -20.18 -0.87
CA ARG A 217 -16.49 -18.87 -1.49
C ARG A 217 -15.30 -18.75 -2.43
N ASN A 218 -15.40 -17.84 -3.39
CA ASN A 218 -14.23 -17.42 -4.15
C ASN A 218 -13.46 -16.36 -3.34
N PHE A 219 -12.17 -16.59 -3.05
CA PHE A 219 -11.34 -15.59 -2.35
C PHE A 219 -10.82 -14.51 -3.30
N VAL A 220 -10.71 -14.83 -4.58
CA VAL A 220 -10.24 -13.90 -5.61
C VAL A 220 -11.36 -13.79 -6.63
N ASP A 221 -12.31 -12.89 -6.42
CA ASP A 221 -13.45 -12.71 -7.33
C ASP A 221 -13.26 -11.47 -8.21
N ASP A 222 -12.11 -11.42 -8.89
CA ASP A 222 -11.73 -10.31 -9.76
C ASP A 222 -11.34 -10.79 -11.17
N ASN A 223 -11.23 -9.84 -12.11
CA ASN A 223 -10.86 -10.10 -13.50
C ASN A 223 -9.34 -10.25 -13.71
N SER A 224 -8.59 -10.73 -12.69
CA SER A 224 -7.15 -10.93 -12.82
C SER A 224 -6.80 -12.03 -13.85
N SER A 225 -5.61 -11.93 -14.45
CA SER A 225 -5.08 -13.04 -15.26
C SER A 225 -4.89 -14.30 -14.43
N ILE A 226 -4.90 -15.48 -15.07
CA ILE A 226 -4.74 -16.78 -14.39
C ILE A 226 -3.46 -16.84 -13.53
N VAL A 227 -2.35 -16.27 -14.02
CA VAL A 227 -1.07 -16.24 -13.29
C VAL A 227 -1.18 -15.36 -12.04
N VAL A 228 -1.74 -14.16 -12.17
CA VAL A 228 -1.92 -13.23 -11.04
C VAL A 228 -2.88 -13.83 -10.01
N ARG A 229 -3.99 -14.43 -10.48
CA ARG A 229 -4.96 -15.14 -9.64
C ARG A 229 -4.30 -16.25 -8.83
N ASN A 230 -3.52 -17.13 -9.49
CA ASN A 230 -2.83 -18.23 -8.80
C ASN A 230 -1.89 -17.72 -7.70
N ILE A 231 -1.23 -16.58 -7.91
CA ILE A 231 -0.36 -15.97 -6.90
C ILE A 231 -1.18 -15.38 -5.75
N LYS A 232 -2.28 -14.68 -6.04
CA LYS A 232 -3.19 -14.15 -5.00
C LYS A 232 -3.75 -15.24 -4.09
N LEU A 233 -3.91 -16.47 -4.59
CA LEU A 233 -4.40 -17.62 -3.81
C LEU A 233 -3.34 -18.27 -2.92
N LEU A 234 -2.05 -17.97 -3.11
CA LEU A 234 -0.94 -18.56 -2.36
C LEU A 234 -1.00 -18.45 -0.83
N PRO A 235 -1.59 -17.41 -0.19
CA PRO A 235 -1.69 -17.35 1.27
C PRO A 235 -2.40 -18.57 1.86
N TRP A 236 -3.34 -19.15 1.11
CA TRP A 236 -4.11 -20.31 1.56
C TRP A 236 -3.49 -21.65 1.19
N HIS A 237 -2.43 -21.68 0.39
CA HIS A 237 -1.69 -22.90 0.09
C HIS A 237 -0.70 -23.26 1.21
N ARG A 238 -0.37 -24.56 1.31
CA ARG A 238 0.78 -25.02 2.11
C ARG A 238 2.06 -24.38 1.59
N VAL A 239 2.98 -24.04 2.50
CA VAL A 239 4.28 -23.40 2.17
C VAL A 239 5.04 -24.19 1.11
N HIS A 240 5.05 -25.53 1.18
CA HIS A 240 5.69 -26.37 0.17
C HIS A 240 5.11 -26.16 -1.24
N ASN A 241 3.79 -26.17 -1.37
CA ASN A 241 3.09 -25.97 -2.65
C ASN A 241 3.33 -24.54 -3.18
N ARG A 242 3.30 -23.53 -2.29
CA ARG A 242 3.66 -22.15 -2.64
C ARG A 242 5.05 -22.08 -3.25
N LYS A 243 6.04 -22.70 -2.61
CA LYS A 243 7.42 -22.72 -3.11
C LYS A 243 7.54 -23.37 -4.48
N ILE A 244 6.84 -24.49 -4.70
CA ILE A 244 6.81 -25.15 -6.02
C ILE A 244 6.22 -24.23 -7.09
N ILE A 245 5.04 -23.64 -6.83
CA ILE A 245 4.37 -22.75 -7.79
C ILE A 245 5.28 -21.56 -8.16
N LEU A 246 5.87 -20.90 -7.16
CA LEU A 246 6.76 -19.76 -7.40
C LEU A 246 8.07 -20.17 -8.10
N ARG A 247 8.65 -21.33 -7.75
CA ARG A 247 9.84 -21.86 -8.47
C ARG A 247 9.54 -22.17 -9.92
N ASN A 248 8.36 -22.68 -10.25
CA ASN A 248 7.99 -22.96 -11.64
C ASN A 248 7.87 -21.67 -12.47
N LEU A 249 7.50 -20.54 -11.85
CA LEU A 249 7.59 -19.22 -12.48
C LEU A 249 9.06 -18.83 -12.78
N THR A 250 10.00 -19.22 -11.92
CA THR A 250 11.43 -18.87 -12.02
C THR A 250 12.23 -19.83 -12.91
N ILE A 251 11.95 -21.13 -12.87
CA ILE A 251 12.80 -22.22 -13.43
C ILE A 251 12.29 -22.69 -14.80
N GLU A 252 10.98 -22.73 -15.04
CA GLU A 252 10.44 -23.52 -16.16
C GLU A 252 9.74 -22.74 -17.26
N ASN A 253 9.32 -21.47 -17.10
CA ASN A 253 8.39 -20.90 -18.10
C ASN A 253 8.51 -19.44 -18.55
N CYS A 254 9.39 -18.56 -18.06
CA CYS A 254 9.40 -17.18 -18.58
C CYS A 254 10.68 -16.37 -18.33
N PRO A 255 11.74 -16.50 -19.16
CA PRO A 255 12.69 -15.41 -19.37
C PRO A 255 11.93 -14.12 -19.77
N GLU A 256 10.78 -14.28 -20.43
CA GLU A 256 9.91 -13.20 -20.89
C GLU A 256 9.35 -12.34 -19.75
N LEU A 257 9.00 -12.94 -18.60
CA LEU A 257 8.43 -12.25 -17.44
C LEU A 257 9.37 -11.17 -16.90
N PHE A 258 10.67 -11.46 -16.98
CA PHE A 258 11.77 -10.56 -16.60
C PHE A 258 12.31 -9.75 -17.80
N SER A 259 12.01 -10.14 -19.04
CA SER A 259 12.44 -9.41 -20.24
C SER A 259 11.54 -8.21 -20.59
N LYS A 260 10.33 -8.16 -20.03
CA LYS A 260 9.37 -7.08 -20.32
C LYS A 260 9.94 -5.77 -19.78
N ASN A 261 10.42 -4.92 -20.68
CA ASN A 261 10.92 -3.59 -20.37
C ASN A 261 9.76 -2.67 -19.96
N LEU A 262 9.28 -2.81 -18.71
CA LEU A 262 8.18 -2.02 -18.16
C LEU A 262 8.49 -0.52 -18.15
N GLN A 263 9.78 -0.13 -18.09
CA GLN A 263 10.24 1.25 -18.27
C GLN A 263 9.90 1.86 -19.65
N ASN A 264 9.54 1.01 -20.62
CA ASN A 264 9.07 1.39 -21.95
C ASN A 264 7.56 1.18 -22.14
N ASN A 265 6.84 0.72 -21.11
CA ASN A 265 5.40 0.50 -21.21
C ASN A 265 4.66 1.84 -21.18
N LYS A 266 4.31 2.34 -22.38
CA LYS A 266 3.64 3.62 -22.55
C LYS A 266 2.33 3.71 -21.78
N GLU A 267 1.58 2.62 -21.66
CA GLU A 267 0.26 2.61 -21.00
C GLU A 267 0.38 3.02 -19.52
N ILE A 268 1.41 2.57 -18.80
CA ILE A 268 1.61 2.90 -17.38
C ILE A 268 1.89 4.39 -17.22
N PHE A 269 2.74 4.95 -18.09
CA PHE A 269 2.99 6.39 -18.07
C PHE A 269 1.72 7.14 -18.48
N GLU A 270 1.09 6.77 -19.61
CA GLU A 270 -0.15 7.37 -20.14
C GLU A 270 -1.27 7.41 -19.12
N GLU A 271 -1.47 6.35 -18.34
CA GLU A 271 -2.47 6.32 -17.27
C GLU A 271 -2.18 7.35 -16.18
N CYS A 272 -0.90 7.55 -15.83
CA CYS A 272 -0.50 8.49 -14.79
C CYS A 272 -0.62 9.96 -15.19
N TYR A 273 -0.55 10.27 -16.49
CA TYR A 273 -0.69 11.64 -17.01
C TYR A 273 -1.93 11.83 -17.87
N LYS A 274 -2.90 10.89 -17.86
CA LYS A 274 -4.13 10.97 -18.67
C LYS A 274 -4.91 12.27 -18.48
N ASN A 275 -4.72 12.93 -17.34
CA ASN A 275 -5.35 14.20 -16.99
C ASN A 275 -4.43 15.42 -17.21
N ASP A 276 -3.14 15.20 -17.50
CA ASP A 276 -2.18 16.26 -17.76
C ASP A 276 -2.19 16.59 -19.26
N LEU A 277 -2.50 17.84 -19.57
CA LEU A 277 -2.70 18.38 -20.89
C LEU A 277 -1.50 19.29 -21.22
N TYR A 278 -0.73 18.92 -22.24
CA TYR A 278 0.49 19.64 -22.64
C TYR A 278 0.71 19.54 -24.15
N ASP A 279 1.44 20.51 -24.71
CA ASP A 279 1.80 20.49 -26.12
C ASP A 279 2.99 19.56 -26.37
N LYS A 280 2.88 18.69 -27.37
CA LYS A 280 3.97 17.78 -27.77
C LYS A 280 5.13 18.50 -28.45
N ILE A 281 4.91 19.74 -28.89
CA ILE A 281 5.93 20.57 -29.55
C ILE A 281 6.47 21.53 -28.50
N PRO A 282 7.80 21.56 -28.24
CA PRO A 282 8.37 22.53 -27.32
C PRO A 282 8.07 23.94 -27.83
N MET A 283 7.32 24.74 -27.06
CA MET A 283 7.25 26.17 -27.31
C MET A 283 8.66 26.74 -27.24
N LYS A 284 9.09 27.43 -28.30
CA LYS A 284 10.28 28.29 -28.23
C LYS A 284 9.93 29.45 -27.31
N ILE A 285 10.29 29.32 -26.03
CA ILE A 285 10.25 30.44 -25.11
C ILE A 285 11.46 31.32 -25.46
N GLU A 286 11.21 32.40 -26.20
CA GLU A 286 12.14 33.54 -26.20
C GLU A 286 12.00 34.19 -24.82
N LEU A 287 12.80 33.73 -23.86
CA LEU A 287 12.91 34.42 -22.58
C LEU A 287 13.38 35.84 -22.91
N ASN A 288 12.47 36.81 -22.76
CA ASN A 288 12.79 38.22 -22.86
C ASN A 288 14.04 38.46 -22.02
N LYS A 289 15.06 39.07 -22.65
CA LYS A 289 16.36 39.32 -22.01
C LYS A 289 16.11 39.92 -20.63
N PHE A 290 16.79 39.39 -19.62
CA PHE A 290 16.84 39.96 -18.27
C PHE A 290 17.24 41.43 -18.39
N ASP A 291 16.25 42.31 -18.38
CA ASP A 291 16.45 43.73 -18.18
C ASP A 291 16.45 43.95 -16.67
N LYS A 292 17.56 44.50 -16.15
CA LYS A 292 17.70 44.73 -14.71
C LYS A 292 16.73 45.78 -14.20
N ASP A 293 16.19 46.61 -15.09
CA ASP A 293 15.24 47.66 -14.77
C ASP A 293 13.78 47.17 -14.87
N TYR A 294 13.55 45.93 -15.33
CA TYR A 294 12.21 45.35 -15.41
C TYR A 294 11.72 44.85 -14.06
N ILE A 295 10.52 45.27 -13.66
CA ILE A 295 9.83 44.79 -12.46
C ILE A 295 8.99 43.58 -12.84
N TRP A 296 9.37 42.40 -12.34
CA TRP A 296 8.68 41.14 -12.58
C TRP A 296 7.41 41.04 -11.75
N LYS A 297 6.26 40.84 -12.40
CA LYS A 297 4.98 40.63 -11.73
C LYS A 297 4.82 39.18 -11.34
N VAL A 298 4.65 38.93 -10.05
CA VAL A 298 4.57 37.59 -9.48
C VAL A 298 3.18 37.32 -8.92
N TYR A 299 2.50 36.34 -9.50
CA TYR A 299 1.31 35.76 -8.90
C TYR A 299 1.71 34.58 -8.00
N THR A 300 1.16 34.54 -6.78
CA THR A 300 1.37 33.40 -5.87
C THR A 300 0.21 33.19 -4.91
N ASP A 301 -0.11 31.92 -4.65
CA ASP A 301 -0.98 31.47 -3.57
C ASP A 301 -0.18 31.02 -2.32
N HIS A 302 1.15 31.17 -2.34
CA HIS A 302 2.03 30.68 -1.30
C HIS A 302 2.35 31.78 -0.27
N ASN A 303 1.84 31.65 0.96
CA ASN A 303 2.04 32.65 2.02
C ASN A 303 3.49 33.02 2.30
N LEU A 304 4.42 32.05 2.34
CA LEU A 304 5.85 32.35 2.53
C LEU A 304 6.43 33.18 1.38
N ILE A 305 6.01 32.97 0.12
CA ILE A 305 6.46 33.80 -0.99
C ILE A 305 5.89 35.21 -0.85
N LYS A 306 4.61 35.35 -0.49
CA LYS A 306 4.01 36.66 -0.20
C LYS A 306 4.75 37.43 0.90
N GLN A 307 5.23 36.71 1.91
CA GLN A 307 5.92 37.30 3.05
C GLN A 307 7.38 37.68 2.75
N TYR A 308 8.10 36.84 2.00
CA TYR A 308 9.56 36.94 1.88
C TYR A 308 10.05 37.42 0.51
N LEU A 309 9.17 37.56 -0.50
CA LEU A 309 9.52 38.19 -1.79
C LEU A 309 9.47 39.72 -1.65
N THR A 310 10.51 40.30 -1.05
CA THR A 310 10.60 41.73 -0.73
C THR A 310 11.56 42.52 -1.62
N ASP A 311 12.23 41.84 -2.55
CA ASP A 311 13.19 42.48 -3.47
C ASP A 311 12.47 43.40 -4.46
N GLN A 312 13.01 44.62 -4.66
CA GLN A 312 12.41 45.69 -5.46
C GLN A 312 12.18 45.34 -6.94
N HIS A 313 12.86 44.32 -7.47
CA HIS A 313 12.69 43.88 -8.85
C HIS A 313 11.46 43.00 -9.05
N TYR A 314 10.69 42.73 -7.98
CA TYR A 314 9.48 41.92 -8.02
C TYR A 314 8.29 42.68 -7.45
N GLN A 315 7.13 42.52 -8.10
CA GLN A 315 5.86 43.04 -7.64
C GLN A 315 4.85 41.90 -7.50
N LEU A 316 4.34 41.68 -6.29
CA LEU A 316 3.23 40.75 -6.07
C LEU A 316 1.94 41.29 -6.69
N ILE A 317 1.21 40.43 -7.40
CA ILE A 317 -0.09 40.77 -8.00
C ILE A 317 -1.12 39.66 -7.75
N ASP A 318 -2.41 40.04 -7.77
CA ASP A 318 -3.52 39.10 -7.55
C ASP A 318 -4.14 38.57 -8.86
N ASN A 319 -3.90 39.24 -9.99
CA ASN A 319 -4.46 38.84 -11.29
C ASN A 319 -3.46 37.97 -12.07
N LEU A 320 -3.79 36.69 -12.27
CA LEU A 320 -2.96 35.71 -12.96
C LEU A 320 -2.69 36.09 -14.43
N ASP A 321 -3.63 36.73 -15.12
CA ASP A 321 -3.50 37.09 -16.56
C ASP A 321 -2.47 38.20 -16.81
N ARG A 322 -1.99 38.86 -15.75
CA ARG A 322 -0.98 39.93 -15.82
C ARG A 322 0.38 39.51 -15.25
N ALA A 323 0.53 38.26 -14.84
CA ALA A 323 1.74 37.77 -14.21
C ALA A 323 2.83 37.52 -15.25
N ASP A 324 4.08 37.79 -14.87
CA ASP A 324 5.27 37.33 -15.60
C ASP A 324 5.78 36.01 -14.99
N ILE A 325 5.55 35.82 -13.68
CA ILE A 325 5.93 34.64 -12.91
C ILE A 325 4.71 34.11 -12.16
N ILE A 326 4.45 32.81 -12.31
CA ILE A 326 3.44 32.09 -11.53
C ILE A 326 4.18 31.15 -10.58
N PHE A 327 4.04 31.42 -9.28
CA PHE A 327 4.52 30.54 -8.21
C PHE A 327 3.33 30.01 -7.42
N THR A 328 2.82 28.84 -7.78
CA THR A 328 1.61 28.26 -7.18
C THR A 328 1.87 26.91 -6.53
N LYS A 329 1.15 26.65 -5.43
CA LYS A 329 1.04 25.34 -4.79
C LYS A 329 0.08 24.42 -5.54
N LYS A 330 -0.88 24.99 -6.29
CA LYS A 330 -1.88 24.22 -7.02
C LYS A 330 -1.22 23.52 -8.20
N GLN A 331 -1.45 22.22 -8.33
CA GLN A 331 -0.97 21.46 -9.49
C GLN A 331 -1.58 22.02 -10.77
N ILE A 332 -0.72 22.27 -11.77
CA ILE A 332 -1.13 22.66 -13.11
C ILE A 332 -1.40 21.39 -13.91
N LEU A 333 -2.65 21.21 -14.34
CA LEU A 333 -3.04 20.07 -15.16
C LEU A 333 -3.05 20.41 -16.65
N ASP A 334 -3.39 21.64 -17.05
CA ASP A 334 -3.37 22.06 -18.46
C ASP A 334 -2.33 23.15 -18.70
N PHE A 335 -1.16 22.72 -19.16
CA PHE A 335 -0.05 23.59 -19.55
C PHE A 335 -0.25 24.25 -20.92
N ARG A 336 -1.29 23.89 -21.68
CA ARG A 336 -1.60 24.49 -22.99
C ARG A 336 -2.41 25.77 -22.88
N HIS A 337 -2.94 26.06 -21.69
CA HIS A 337 -3.79 27.21 -21.47
C HIS A 337 -3.07 28.51 -21.89
N GLU A 338 -3.73 29.36 -22.66
CA GLU A 338 -3.12 30.55 -23.28
C GLU A 338 -2.47 31.48 -22.25
N THR A 339 -3.07 31.58 -21.06
CA THR A 339 -2.55 32.42 -19.96
C THR A 339 -1.23 31.93 -19.37
N LEU A 340 -0.81 30.70 -19.67
CA LEU A 340 0.46 30.12 -19.20
C LEU A 340 1.59 30.26 -20.24
N GLN A 341 1.27 30.78 -21.44
CA GLN A 341 2.25 30.92 -22.52
C GLN A 341 3.27 32.03 -22.20
N ASN A 342 4.55 31.75 -22.47
CA ASN A 342 5.68 32.68 -22.29
C ASN A 342 5.91 33.17 -20.85
N LEU A 343 5.44 32.44 -19.84
CA LEU A 343 5.64 32.76 -18.42
C LEU A 343 6.73 31.90 -17.77
N LEU A 344 7.24 32.36 -16.62
CA LEU A 344 8.02 31.52 -15.71
C LEU A 344 7.09 30.85 -14.70
N ILE A 345 7.13 29.52 -14.63
CA ILE A 345 6.25 28.71 -13.79
C ILE A 345 7.10 27.81 -12.90
N ASN A 346 6.68 27.62 -11.65
CA ASN A 346 7.40 26.81 -10.66
C ASN A 346 7.16 25.29 -10.75
N GLN A 347 6.61 24.80 -11.87
CA GLN A 347 6.26 23.39 -12.12
C GLN A 347 6.64 23.03 -13.56
N PHE A 348 7.00 21.76 -13.78
CA PHE A 348 7.24 21.22 -15.11
C PHE A 348 6.07 20.33 -15.56
N PRO A 349 5.68 20.37 -16.85
CA PRO A 349 4.83 19.33 -17.41
C PRO A 349 5.45 17.96 -17.13
N PHE A 350 4.63 17.01 -16.67
CA PHE A 350 5.03 15.62 -16.43
C PHE A 350 6.10 15.44 -15.33
N GLU A 351 6.21 16.37 -14.36
CA GLU A 351 7.13 16.23 -13.22
C GLU A 351 6.79 15.08 -12.27
N ASN A 352 5.55 14.57 -12.35
CA ASN A 352 5.09 13.39 -11.60
C ASN A 352 5.93 12.13 -11.87
N VAL A 353 6.67 12.09 -12.97
CA VAL A 353 7.61 11.03 -13.30
C VAL A 353 8.69 10.80 -12.23
N LEU A 354 9.01 11.84 -11.43
CA LEU A 354 9.93 11.76 -10.30
C LEU A 354 9.24 11.82 -8.93
N THR A 355 8.05 12.41 -8.83
CA THR A 355 7.34 12.60 -7.55
C THR A 355 6.34 11.47 -7.23
N ASN A 356 5.95 10.67 -8.22
CA ASN A 356 5.21 9.42 -8.02
C ASN A 356 6.17 8.25 -7.78
N LYS A 357 5.89 7.43 -6.75
CA LYS A 357 6.80 6.34 -6.33
C LYS A 357 6.98 5.24 -7.38
N GLU A 358 5.91 4.92 -8.10
CA GLU A 358 5.97 3.94 -9.19
C GLU A 358 6.77 4.50 -10.36
N LEU A 359 6.43 5.71 -10.82
CA LEU A 359 7.11 6.31 -11.96
C LEU A 359 8.58 6.58 -11.68
N LEU A 360 8.92 6.97 -10.45
CA LEU A 360 10.32 7.14 -10.03
C LEU A 360 11.10 5.84 -10.21
N ALA A 361 10.54 4.71 -9.77
CA ALA A 361 11.19 3.41 -9.91
C ALA A 361 11.34 3.01 -11.38
N LEU A 362 10.28 3.17 -12.19
CA LEU A 362 10.31 2.87 -13.62
C LEU A 362 11.30 3.76 -14.39
N THR A 363 11.36 5.04 -14.04
CA THR A 363 12.29 6.01 -14.65
C THR A 363 13.72 5.66 -14.31
N ALA A 364 14.01 5.40 -13.03
CA ALA A 364 15.34 5.01 -12.59
C ALA A 364 15.84 3.72 -13.26
N ARG A 365 14.98 2.76 -13.60
CA ARG A 365 15.39 1.55 -14.36
C ARG A 365 15.97 1.83 -15.76
N ARG A 366 15.74 3.03 -16.32
CA ARG A 366 16.40 3.45 -17.58
C ARG A 366 17.90 3.66 -17.40
N TRP A 367 18.38 3.77 -16.18
CA TRP A 367 19.79 3.92 -15.84
C TRP A 367 20.69 2.88 -16.54
N LYS A 368 20.29 1.59 -16.60
CA LYS A 368 21.10 0.56 -17.30
C LYS A 368 21.33 0.90 -18.77
N SER A 369 20.36 1.50 -19.45
CA SER A 369 20.52 1.88 -20.87
C SER A 369 21.48 3.04 -21.08
N LEU A 370 21.64 3.91 -20.08
CA LEU A 370 22.49 5.11 -20.14
C LEU A 370 23.90 4.86 -19.57
N TYR A 371 24.00 4.03 -18.52
CA TYR A 371 25.20 3.88 -17.68
C TYR A 371 25.64 2.41 -17.49
N GLY A 372 24.81 1.44 -17.86
CA GLY A 372 25.04 0.02 -17.54
C GLY A 372 26.23 -0.61 -18.27
N SER A 373 26.55 -0.15 -19.48
CA SER A 373 27.70 -0.65 -20.27
C SER A 373 29.08 -0.34 -19.65
N SER A 374 29.15 0.60 -18.71
CA SER A 374 30.37 0.98 -17.98
C SER A 374 30.51 0.31 -16.60
N SER A 375 29.53 -0.47 -16.15
CA SER A 375 29.52 -1.06 -14.82
C SER A 375 30.09 -2.48 -14.80
N THR A 376 31.05 -2.76 -13.92
CA THR A 376 31.69 -4.08 -13.70
C THR A 376 30.85 -5.02 -12.82
N ILE A 377 29.53 -4.82 -12.75
CA ILE A 377 28.68 -5.63 -11.89
C ILE A 377 28.61 -7.04 -12.49
N THR A 378 29.20 -8.02 -11.81
CA THR A 378 29.08 -9.43 -12.16
C THR A 378 27.66 -9.90 -11.84
N GLU A 379 26.78 -9.86 -12.85
CA GLU A 379 25.33 -10.07 -12.72
C GLU A 379 24.95 -11.56 -12.55
N ASN A 380 25.16 -12.11 -11.34
CA ASN A 380 24.56 -13.41 -10.96
C ASN A 380 23.14 -13.26 -10.38
N ASP A 381 22.73 -12.05 -9.99
CA ASP A 381 21.37 -11.79 -9.51
C ASP A 381 20.38 -11.62 -10.71
N PRO A 382 19.31 -12.44 -10.78
CA PRO A 382 18.36 -12.42 -11.89
C PRO A 382 17.57 -11.10 -12.02
N TYR A 383 17.34 -10.37 -10.93
CA TYR A 383 16.69 -9.06 -10.95
C TYR A 383 17.61 -7.99 -11.54
N ILE A 384 18.87 -7.93 -11.10
CA ILE A 384 19.84 -6.95 -11.63
C ILE A 384 20.06 -7.18 -13.14
N LYS A 385 20.15 -8.45 -13.53
CA LYS A 385 20.30 -8.84 -14.93
C LYS A 385 19.14 -8.37 -15.80
N SER A 386 17.91 -8.44 -15.30
CA SER A 386 16.68 -8.17 -16.05
C SER A 386 16.18 -6.72 -15.98
N HIS A 387 16.12 -6.13 -14.79
CA HIS A 387 15.45 -4.84 -14.57
C HIS A 387 16.38 -3.63 -14.69
N GLY A 388 17.71 -3.83 -14.61
CA GLY A 388 18.67 -2.74 -14.79
C GLY A 388 18.53 -1.56 -13.84
N SER A 389 18.09 -1.84 -12.61
CA SER A 389 18.00 -0.82 -11.58
C SER A 389 19.40 -0.31 -11.22
N PRO A 390 19.57 1.01 -10.98
CA PRO A 390 20.82 1.57 -10.52
C PRO A 390 21.18 1.01 -9.14
N PRO A 391 22.48 0.94 -8.78
CA PRO A 391 22.92 0.41 -7.49
C PRO A 391 22.42 1.23 -6.29
N TRP A 392 22.03 2.49 -6.50
CA TRP A 392 21.49 3.37 -5.47
C TRP A 392 19.97 3.25 -5.26
N LEU A 393 19.24 2.56 -6.14
CA LEU A 393 17.81 2.31 -5.97
C LEU A 393 17.59 0.88 -5.45
N PRO A 394 16.96 0.70 -4.27
CA PRO A 394 16.61 -0.63 -3.83
C PRO A 394 15.62 -1.31 -4.79
N ILE A 395 15.75 -2.63 -4.94
CA ILE A 395 14.89 -3.49 -5.76
C ILE A 395 13.42 -3.18 -5.46
N THR A 396 12.65 -2.85 -6.48
CA THR A 396 11.28 -2.34 -6.32
C THR A 396 10.38 -2.98 -7.35
N PHE A 397 9.16 -3.35 -6.97
CA PHE A 397 8.11 -3.87 -7.85
C PHE A 397 6.78 -3.14 -7.60
N ASN A 398 5.99 -2.93 -8.64
CA ASN A 398 4.58 -2.58 -8.51
C ASN A 398 3.75 -3.85 -8.30
N LEU A 399 3.04 -3.98 -7.18
CA LEU A 399 2.28 -5.21 -6.87
C LEU A 399 0.99 -5.38 -7.69
N THR A 400 0.56 -4.38 -8.45
CA THR A 400 -0.53 -4.47 -9.43
C THR A 400 -0.03 -5.02 -10.77
N HIS A 401 1.12 -4.55 -11.24
CA HIS A 401 1.63 -4.88 -12.59
C HIS A 401 2.73 -5.94 -12.60
N GLU A 402 3.42 -6.14 -11.47
CA GLU A 402 4.63 -6.96 -11.33
C GLU A 402 4.51 -8.02 -10.23
N LEU A 403 3.29 -8.38 -9.82
CA LEU A 403 3.06 -9.41 -8.78
C LEU A 403 3.77 -10.74 -9.09
N PRO A 404 3.73 -11.27 -10.33
CA PRO A 404 4.48 -12.48 -10.67
C PRO A 404 5.99 -12.36 -10.57
N GLN A 405 6.55 -11.22 -11.03
CA GLN A 405 7.98 -10.92 -10.93
C GLN A 405 8.42 -10.86 -9.47
N PHE A 406 7.63 -10.18 -8.62
CA PHE A 406 7.87 -10.13 -7.20
C PHE A 406 7.84 -11.53 -6.57
N GLY A 407 6.82 -12.34 -6.85
CA GLY A 407 6.71 -13.69 -6.30
C GLY A 407 7.88 -14.60 -6.67
N ALA A 408 8.29 -14.57 -7.94
CA ALA A 408 9.47 -15.30 -8.42
C ALA A 408 10.77 -14.83 -7.75
N TYR A 409 10.96 -13.51 -7.59
CA TYR A 409 12.14 -12.96 -6.93
C TYR A 409 12.16 -13.24 -5.42
N PHE A 410 11.01 -13.13 -4.75
CA PHE A 410 10.86 -13.49 -3.34
C PHE A 410 11.27 -14.94 -3.10
N GLN A 411 10.84 -15.86 -3.97
CA GLN A 411 11.23 -17.27 -3.89
C GLN A 411 12.72 -17.49 -4.16
N TYR A 412 13.28 -16.75 -5.12
CA TYR A 412 14.73 -16.76 -5.37
C TYR A 412 15.51 -16.35 -4.11
N CYS A 413 15.09 -15.30 -3.41
CA CYS A 413 15.71 -14.88 -2.15
C CYS A 413 15.64 -15.98 -1.07
N GLU A 414 14.49 -16.64 -0.90
CA GLU A 414 14.35 -17.76 0.04
C GLU A 414 15.32 -18.91 -0.29
N ASP A 415 15.41 -19.29 -1.58
CA ASP A 415 16.21 -20.42 -2.04
C ASP A 415 17.71 -20.18 -1.88
N HIS A 416 18.14 -18.91 -1.94
CA HIS A 416 19.54 -18.49 -1.82
C HIS A 416 19.89 -17.88 -0.46
N GLN A 417 18.97 -17.95 0.52
CA GLN A 417 19.16 -17.39 1.87
C GLN A 417 19.52 -15.89 1.87
N ILE A 418 18.96 -15.15 0.92
CA ILE A 418 19.09 -13.70 0.83
C ILE A 418 18.04 -13.07 1.75
N ASP A 419 18.38 -11.99 2.46
CA ASP A 419 17.43 -11.26 3.29
C ASP A 419 16.16 -10.93 2.49
N ASN A 420 14.99 -11.28 3.03
CA ASN A 420 13.71 -11.13 2.36
C ASN A 420 12.80 -10.11 3.06
N THR A 421 13.39 -9.12 3.72
CA THR A 421 12.67 -8.01 4.33
C THR A 421 12.33 -6.93 3.30
N TRP A 422 11.06 -6.50 3.26
CA TRP A 422 10.52 -5.54 2.32
C TRP A 422 9.76 -4.42 3.04
N ILE A 423 9.70 -3.26 2.40
CA ILE A 423 8.83 -2.15 2.76
C ILE A 423 7.78 -1.97 1.67
N VAL A 424 6.51 -2.12 2.04
CA VAL A 424 5.35 -1.99 1.16
C VAL A 424 4.76 -0.60 1.36
N LYS A 425 4.61 0.16 0.26
CA LYS A 425 4.20 1.56 0.29
C LYS A 425 3.00 1.77 -0.62
N PRO A 426 1.99 2.56 -0.21
CA PRO A 426 0.94 3.00 -1.11
C PRO A 426 1.52 3.95 -2.16
N ILE A 427 1.01 3.85 -3.39
CA ILE A 427 1.47 4.69 -4.50
C ILE A 427 1.12 6.16 -4.20
N ALA A 428 -0.14 6.43 -3.86
CA ALA A 428 -0.70 7.78 -3.75
C ALA A 428 -0.58 8.43 -2.35
N LEU A 429 -0.39 7.67 -1.26
CA LEU A 429 -0.36 8.27 0.09
C LEU A 429 1.03 8.78 0.49
N THR A 430 1.06 9.67 1.49
CA THR A 430 2.27 10.29 2.06
C THR A 430 2.27 10.17 3.60
N ARG A 431 3.25 10.79 4.28
CA ARG A 431 3.33 10.87 5.76
C ARG A 431 3.43 9.51 6.49
N SER A 432 4.07 8.52 5.86
CA SER A 432 4.20 7.15 6.40
C SER A 432 2.88 6.43 6.64
N LEU A 433 1.78 6.91 6.04
CA LEU A 433 0.47 6.30 6.17
C LEU A 433 0.40 5.02 5.33
N ASP A 434 -0.16 3.97 5.93
CA ASP A 434 -0.40 2.67 5.29
C ASP A 434 0.86 2.04 4.67
N ILE A 435 2.02 2.30 5.30
CA ILE A 435 3.31 1.66 4.99
C ILE A 435 3.55 0.53 5.98
N SER A 436 4.00 -0.62 5.48
CA SER A 436 4.35 -1.77 6.32
C SER A 436 5.74 -2.29 5.98
N ILE A 437 6.48 -2.72 6.99
CA ILE A 437 7.76 -3.41 6.82
C ILE A 437 7.55 -4.84 7.28
N THR A 438 7.89 -5.80 6.42
CA THR A 438 7.61 -7.22 6.68
C THR A 438 8.49 -8.11 5.82
N ASN A 439 8.73 -9.33 6.29
CA ASN A 439 9.31 -10.42 5.53
C ASN A 439 8.28 -11.51 5.19
N LEU A 440 7.00 -11.27 5.47
CA LEU A 440 5.92 -12.24 5.27
C LEU A 440 5.34 -12.09 3.86
N PHE A 441 5.54 -13.11 3.03
CA PHE A 441 4.99 -13.16 1.68
C PHE A 441 3.48 -12.92 1.66
N ASP A 442 2.75 -13.65 2.49
CA ASP A 442 1.28 -13.64 2.57
C ASP A 442 0.76 -12.23 2.89
N MET A 443 1.42 -11.50 3.79
CA MET A 443 1.12 -10.09 4.05
C MET A 443 1.33 -9.24 2.81
N ILE A 444 2.51 -9.32 2.20
CA ILE A 444 2.90 -8.45 1.08
C ILE A 444 1.92 -8.57 -0.09
N ILE A 445 1.49 -9.78 -0.44
CA ILE A 445 0.60 -9.99 -1.60
C ILE A 445 -0.87 -9.71 -1.30
N ARG A 446 -1.28 -9.66 -0.03
CA ARG A 446 -2.63 -9.28 0.40
C ARG A 446 -2.79 -7.76 0.52
N LEU A 447 -1.74 -7.02 0.90
CA LEU A 447 -1.79 -5.54 1.05
C LEU A 447 -2.36 -4.76 -0.15
N PRO A 448 -2.16 -5.17 -1.43
CA PRO A 448 -2.78 -4.54 -2.59
C PRO A 448 -4.31 -4.59 -2.63
N GLU A 449 -4.97 -5.45 -1.86
CA GLU A 449 -6.43 -5.53 -1.78
C GLU A 449 -7.06 -4.27 -1.19
N SER A 450 -6.30 -3.51 -0.40
CA SER A 450 -6.78 -2.26 0.21
C SER A 450 -6.54 -1.03 -0.66
N SER A 451 -5.42 -1.00 -1.40
CA SER A 451 -5.05 0.07 -2.34
C SER A 451 -3.79 -0.32 -3.13
N SER A 452 -3.55 0.32 -4.27
CA SER A 452 -2.34 0.04 -5.08
C SER A 452 -1.04 0.30 -4.31
N LYS A 453 -0.12 -0.68 -4.37
CA LYS A 453 1.14 -0.69 -3.63
C LYS A 453 2.35 -0.89 -4.54
N ILE A 454 3.47 -0.28 -4.13
CA ILE A 454 4.80 -0.76 -4.50
C ILE A 454 5.41 -1.53 -3.33
N VAL A 455 6.24 -2.52 -3.64
CA VAL A 455 7.09 -3.22 -2.68
C VAL A 455 8.54 -2.92 -3.01
N CYS A 456 9.32 -2.54 -2.02
CA CYS A 456 10.71 -2.10 -2.17
C CYS A 456 11.57 -2.83 -1.15
N LYS A 457 12.76 -3.29 -1.54
CA LYS A 457 13.66 -4.01 -0.64
C LYS A 457 13.99 -3.11 0.55
N TYR A 458 13.73 -3.58 1.76
CA TYR A 458 14.01 -2.80 2.95
C TYR A 458 15.52 -2.74 3.19
N VAL A 459 16.03 -1.55 3.52
CA VAL A 459 17.43 -1.38 3.93
C VAL A 459 17.56 -1.89 5.36
N SER A 460 17.87 -3.17 5.49
CA SER A 460 18.01 -3.90 6.77
C SER A 460 19.33 -3.63 7.49
N ASN A 461 20.32 -3.08 6.79
CA ASN A 461 21.61 -2.63 7.35
C ASN A 461 21.87 -1.16 6.99
N PRO A 462 21.11 -0.21 7.55
CA PRO A 462 21.32 1.22 7.30
C PRO A 462 22.56 1.73 8.02
N VAL A 463 23.11 2.86 7.57
CA VAL A 463 24.03 3.64 8.40
C VAL A 463 23.26 4.22 9.58
N LEU A 464 23.85 4.11 10.77
CA LEU A 464 23.24 4.52 12.03
C LEU A 464 24.06 5.64 12.66
N LEU A 465 23.38 6.65 13.18
CA LEU A 465 24.03 7.72 13.94
C LEU A 465 23.84 7.45 15.44
N LYS A 466 24.93 7.42 16.20
CA LYS A 466 24.85 7.41 17.67
C LYS A 466 24.61 8.83 18.15
N ILE A 467 23.51 9.02 18.88
CA ILE A 467 23.13 10.29 19.50
C ILE A 467 23.21 10.09 21.02
N PRO A 468 23.85 10.98 21.78
CA PRO A 468 24.09 10.78 23.22
C PRO A 468 22.85 10.45 24.06
N GLU A 469 21.67 10.91 23.63
CA GLU A 469 20.39 10.71 24.32
C GLU A 469 19.79 9.31 24.15
N ILE A 470 20.29 8.51 23.20
CA ILE A 470 19.77 7.18 22.88
C ILE A 470 20.91 6.17 23.01
N GLN A 471 20.80 5.28 23.99
CA GLN A 471 21.83 4.26 24.25
C GLN A 471 21.78 3.10 23.25
N ASP A 472 22.89 2.37 23.17
CA ASP A 472 23.10 1.09 22.48
C ASP A 472 23.51 1.14 21.00
N ASN A 473 22.55 1.17 20.07
CA ASN A 473 22.78 0.74 18.68
C ASN A 473 22.81 1.87 17.64
N GLY A 474 22.56 3.12 18.05
CA GLY A 474 22.37 4.25 17.15
C GLY A 474 21.02 4.22 16.44
N VAL A 475 20.65 5.33 15.81
CA VAL A 475 19.34 5.51 15.17
C VAL A 475 19.43 5.61 13.67
N LYS A 476 18.35 5.17 13.02
CA LYS A 476 18.13 5.42 11.60
C LYS A 476 17.84 6.90 11.36
N PHE A 477 18.30 7.40 10.23
CA PHE A 477 17.99 8.74 9.77
C PHE A 477 17.76 8.76 8.26
N ASP A 478 17.13 9.83 7.79
CA ASP A 478 17.06 10.17 6.38
C ASP A 478 17.50 11.61 6.15
N ILE A 479 17.95 11.89 4.94
CA ILE A 479 18.44 13.20 4.52
C ILE A 479 17.51 13.76 3.45
N ARG A 480 17.13 15.02 3.61
CA ARG A 480 16.32 15.78 2.66
C ARG A 480 17.15 16.88 2.03
N TYR A 481 17.56 16.66 0.78
CA TYR A 481 18.06 17.73 -0.09
C TYR A 481 16.91 18.46 -0.78
N ILE A 482 17.11 19.75 -1.06
CA ILE A 482 16.25 20.53 -1.95
C ILE A 482 16.98 20.71 -3.27
N LEU A 483 16.32 20.31 -4.36
CA LEU A 483 16.82 20.44 -5.72
C LEU A 483 16.02 21.52 -6.47
N LEU A 484 16.71 22.34 -7.26
CA LEU A 484 16.12 23.29 -8.18
C LEU A 484 16.48 22.89 -9.61
N LEU A 485 15.48 22.39 -10.34
CA LEU A 485 15.59 22.13 -11.77
C LEU A 485 15.26 23.40 -12.55
N ARG A 486 16.22 23.92 -13.31
CA ARG A 486 16.03 25.11 -14.16
C ARG A 486 15.82 24.77 -15.63
N SER A 487 16.35 23.64 -16.08
CA SER A 487 16.26 23.19 -17.47
C SER A 487 16.60 21.71 -17.55
N ILE A 488 15.91 20.96 -18.41
CA ILE A 488 16.18 19.53 -18.66
C ILE A 488 17.16 19.35 -19.83
N ARG A 489 17.08 20.20 -20.86
CA ARG A 489 17.94 20.14 -22.06
C ARG A 489 18.42 21.54 -22.48
N PRO A 490 19.67 21.92 -22.16
CA PRO A 490 20.65 21.17 -21.36
C PRO A 490 20.22 21.05 -19.89
N LEU A 491 20.66 19.99 -19.19
CA LEU A 491 20.35 19.80 -17.78
C LEU A 491 21.03 20.90 -16.95
N LYS A 492 20.23 21.68 -16.21
CA LYS A 492 20.67 22.67 -15.23
C LYS A 492 19.98 22.38 -13.91
N LEU A 493 20.66 21.64 -13.06
CA LEU A 493 20.19 21.20 -11.75
C LEU A 493 21.06 21.83 -10.67
N TYR A 494 20.44 22.39 -9.65
CA TYR A 494 21.13 22.98 -8.50
C TYR A 494 20.66 22.29 -7.23
N VAL A 495 21.58 22.13 -6.27
CA VAL A 495 21.28 21.57 -4.95
C VAL A 495 21.48 22.65 -3.89
N HIS A 496 20.54 22.72 -2.94
CA HIS A 496 20.68 23.59 -1.78
C HIS A 496 21.78 23.03 -0.87
N LYS A 497 22.71 23.89 -0.42
CA LYS A 497 23.88 23.46 0.38
C LYS A 497 23.49 22.90 1.75
N ILE A 498 22.41 23.40 2.33
CA ILE A 498 21.88 22.91 3.60
C ILE A 498 20.83 21.84 3.28
N PHE A 499 21.01 20.65 3.85
CA PHE A 499 20.03 19.58 3.86
C PHE A 499 19.40 19.44 5.25
N TRP A 500 18.18 18.91 5.28
CA TRP A 500 17.49 18.62 6.54
C TRP A 500 17.63 17.16 6.91
N LEU A 501 17.69 16.89 8.20
CA LEU A 501 17.79 15.55 8.76
C LEU A 501 16.52 15.20 9.50
N ARG A 502 16.17 13.93 9.44
CA ARG A 502 15.04 13.35 10.18
C ARG A 502 15.47 12.04 10.80
N PHE A 503 15.20 11.86 12.08
CA PHE A 503 15.71 10.75 12.88
C PHE A 503 14.56 9.86 13.38
N ALA A 504 14.86 8.57 13.49
CA ALA A 504 14.07 7.66 14.28
C ALA A 504 14.24 7.97 15.78
N ASN A 505 13.25 7.61 16.59
CA ASN A 505 13.24 7.93 18.02
C ASN A 505 13.82 6.82 18.89
N LYS A 506 13.90 5.60 18.37
CA LYS A 506 14.45 4.43 19.04
C LYS A 506 15.68 3.90 18.30
N SER A 507 16.55 3.22 19.05
CA SER A 507 17.69 2.50 18.51
C SER A 507 17.26 1.49 17.46
N PHE A 508 18.00 1.42 16.36
CA PHE A 508 17.66 0.55 15.26
C PHE A 508 17.73 -0.93 15.65
N SER A 509 16.70 -1.68 15.26
CA SER A 509 16.55 -3.11 15.52
C SER A 509 15.75 -3.74 14.38
N MET A 510 16.06 -5.00 14.06
CA MET A 510 15.28 -5.80 13.09
C MET A 510 14.32 -6.78 13.78
N LYS A 511 14.17 -6.70 15.11
CA LYS A 511 13.36 -7.64 15.89
C LYS A 511 11.85 -7.40 15.73
N GLU A 512 11.41 -6.15 15.74
CA GLU A 512 10.00 -5.76 15.68
C GLU A 512 9.77 -4.82 14.49
N LEU A 513 9.51 -5.40 13.32
CA LEU A 513 9.37 -4.64 12.06
C LEU A 513 8.15 -3.69 12.05
N ASP A 514 7.20 -3.90 12.94
CA ASP A 514 6.03 -3.07 13.15
C ASP A 514 6.25 -1.90 14.13
N ASP A 515 7.43 -1.78 14.75
CA ASP A 515 7.76 -0.64 15.61
C ASP A 515 8.08 0.62 14.79
N HIS A 516 7.10 1.51 14.71
CA HIS A 516 7.21 2.74 13.93
C HIS A 516 8.40 3.62 14.33
N GLU A 517 8.66 3.76 15.64
CA GLU A 517 9.70 4.66 16.15
C GLU A 517 11.13 4.16 15.93
N THR A 518 11.27 2.88 15.58
CA THR A 518 12.53 2.24 15.19
C THR A 518 12.80 2.36 13.69
N HIS A 519 11.76 2.19 12.87
CA HIS A 519 11.93 2.01 11.42
C HIS A 519 11.64 3.25 10.56
N PHE A 520 10.84 4.19 11.06
CA PHE A 520 10.49 5.42 10.36
C PHE A 520 11.19 6.62 11.01
N THR A 521 11.44 7.64 10.19
CA THR A 521 12.16 8.87 10.55
C THR A 521 11.23 10.09 10.55
N VAL A 522 9.98 9.91 10.10
CA VAL A 522 8.96 10.97 10.06
C VAL A 522 8.13 10.89 11.34
N MET A 523 8.42 11.77 12.29
CA MET A 523 7.72 11.83 13.59
C MET A 523 6.71 12.96 13.69
N ASP A 524 6.73 13.91 12.76
CA ASP A 524 6.00 15.19 12.87
C ASP A 524 4.46 15.06 12.82
N TYR A 525 3.94 13.87 12.48
CA TYR A 525 2.50 13.63 12.27
C TYR A 525 1.85 12.74 13.34
N ARG A 526 2.60 12.30 14.36
CA ARG A 526 2.03 11.52 15.48
C ARG A 526 1.93 12.39 16.72
N VAL A 527 0.84 12.20 17.46
CA VAL A 527 0.63 12.87 18.74
C VAL A 527 1.62 12.30 19.75
N ASN A 528 2.24 13.15 20.56
CA ASN A 528 3.19 12.79 21.63
C ASN A 528 4.52 12.16 21.17
N THR A 529 4.91 12.28 19.90
CA THR A 529 6.26 11.88 19.45
C THR A 529 7.22 13.06 19.48
N HIS A 530 8.43 12.81 19.99
CA HIS A 530 9.50 13.81 20.00
C HIS A 530 10.05 14.01 18.58
N ILE A 531 10.27 15.26 18.17
CA ILE A 531 10.92 15.62 16.90
C ILE A 531 12.35 16.02 17.21
N ARG A 532 13.32 15.28 16.68
CA ARG A 532 14.74 15.60 16.82
C ARG A 532 15.22 16.42 15.64
N GLN A 533 15.90 17.53 15.93
CA GLN A 533 16.53 18.37 14.93
C GLN A 533 18.01 18.51 15.25
N ILE A 534 18.85 18.10 14.29
CA ILE A 534 20.29 18.32 14.29
C ILE A 534 20.58 19.09 13.00
N ASP A 535 21.33 20.18 13.08
CA ASP A 535 21.73 20.94 11.90
C ASP A 535 22.79 20.17 11.09
N CYS A 536 22.93 20.54 9.81
CA CYS A 536 23.80 19.81 8.90
C CYS A 536 25.29 19.84 9.33
N GLU A 537 25.79 20.93 9.92
CA GLU A 537 27.20 21.06 10.30
C GLU A 537 27.53 20.17 11.50
N THR A 538 26.66 20.19 12.52
CA THR A 538 26.76 19.31 13.68
C THR A 538 26.67 17.85 13.25
N PHE A 539 25.73 17.49 12.38
CA PHE A 539 25.61 16.14 11.86
C PHE A 539 26.86 15.68 11.10
N ILE A 540 27.41 16.51 10.22
CA ILE A 540 28.62 16.17 9.46
C ILE A 540 29.79 15.89 10.41
N THR A 541 29.93 16.71 11.45
CA THR A 541 30.96 16.52 12.49
C THR A 541 30.77 15.17 13.18
N MET A 542 29.57 14.90 13.69
CA MET A 542 29.24 13.63 14.35
C MET A 542 29.45 12.42 13.43
N PHE A 543 29.02 12.52 12.17
CA PHE A 543 29.14 11.44 11.19
C PHE A 543 30.61 11.10 10.93
N ASN A 544 31.44 12.11 10.69
CA ASN A 544 32.87 11.92 10.40
C ASN A 544 33.65 11.38 11.61
N GLU A 545 33.21 11.68 12.84
CA GLU A 545 33.80 11.13 14.06
C GLU A 545 33.43 9.66 14.28
N GLN A 546 32.24 9.25 13.85
CA GLN A 546 31.67 7.92 14.11
C GLN A 546 31.93 6.90 13.00
N HIS A 547 32.23 7.35 11.79
CA HIS A 547 32.35 6.49 10.60
C HIS A 547 33.69 6.68 9.89
N GLY A 548 34.17 5.61 9.23
CA GLY A 548 35.46 5.62 8.54
C GLY A 548 35.46 6.31 7.17
N GLU A 549 34.30 6.56 6.57
CA GLU A 549 34.15 7.32 5.31
C GLU A 549 33.68 8.74 5.63
N THR A 550 34.24 9.74 4.94
CA THR A 550 33.87 11.14 5.18
C THR A 550 32.56 11.50 4.47
N TRP A 551 31.78 12.40 5.10
CA TRP A 551 30.53 12.88 4.52
C TRP A 551 30.71 13.50 3.12
N SER A 552 31.81 14.20 2.88
CA SER A 552 32.10 14.82 1.57
C SER A 552 32.15 13.79 0.43
N SER A 553 32.74 12.61 0.67
CA SER A 553 32.72 11.49 -0.28
C SER A 553 31.31 10.98 -0.55
N ILE A 554 30.50 10.81 0.51
CA ILE A 554 29.11 10.38 0.42
C ILE A 554 28.26 11.40 -0.34
N GLU A 555 28.40 12.68 -0.02
CA GLU A 555 27.67 13.78 -0.66
C GLU A 555 27.97 13.87 -2.15
N GLN A 556 29.22 13.66 -2.57
CA GLN A 556 29.57 13.60 -3.98
C GLN A 556 28.83 12.45 -4.71
N ARG A 557 28.71 11.28 -4.08
CA ARG A 557 27.94 10.15 -4.64
C ARG A 557 26.44 10.43 -4.69
N ILE A 558 25.91 11.15 -3.71
CA ILE A 558 24.51 11.61 -3.70
C ILE A 558 24.27 12.59 -4.86
N PHE A 559 25.20 13.50 -5.14
CA PHE A 559 25.07 14.44 -6.25
C PHE A 559 25.18 13.75 -7.62
N GLU A 560 26.03 12.73 -7.75
CA GLU A 560 26.07 11.90 -8.96
C GLU A 560 24.73 11.16 -9.15
N MET A 561 24.20 10.56 -8.10
CA MET A 561 22.86 9.94 -8.12
C MET A 561 21.78 10.92 -8.59
N PHE A 562 21.76 12.16 -8.07
CA PHE A 562 20.81 13.18 -8.53
C PHE A 562 20.98 13.50 -10.01
N ARG A 563 22.22 13.60 -10.50
CA ARG A 563 22.46 13.82 -11.92
C ARG A 563 21.96 12.66 -12.78
N GLU A 564 22.24 11.43 -12.38
CA GLU A 564 21.87 10.22 -13.12
C GLU A 564 20.34 10.07 -13.25
N ILE A 565 19.57 10.28 -12.17
CA ILE A 565 18.11 10.15 -12.23
C ILE A 565 17.44 11.22 -13.09
N PHE A 566 17.98 12.44 -13.15
CA PHE A 566 17.46 13.49 -14.04
C PHE A 566 17.88 13.31 -15.52
N HIS A 567 18.82 12.40 -15.80
CA HIS A 567 19.16 11.99 -17.17
C HIS A 567 18.30 10.81 -17.68
N CYS A 568 17.84 9.95 -16.78
CA CYS A 568 16.91 8.86 -17.06
C CYS A 568 15.54 9.38 -17.52
#